data_AF-A0A9E3J0X8-F1
#
_entry.id   AF-A0A9E3J0X8-F1
#
_cell.length_a   1.000
_cell.length_b   1.000
_cell.length_c   1.000
_cell.angle_alpha   90.00
_cell.angle_beta   90.00
_cell.angle_gamma   90.00
#
_symmetry.space_group_name_H-M   'P 1'
#
loop_
_entity.id
_entity.type
_entity.pdbx_description
1 polymer ?
#
loop_
_entity_poly.entity_id
_entity_poly.type
_entity_poly.pdbx_seq_one_letter_code
_entity_poly.pdbx_strand_id
1 'polypeptide(L)'
;MAVDAAGAVESVTKRRGPVQVFNFEVEGDHTYFVGASKVLVHNACRIWPNNMAVTLEEELATAERLGIRLAKPGFRELGQVHRHGRRKKIKWAVLQDGQIVIMPKMVGKDELSHPVLSGGAPVQAAGEAQIAGGGGQYFRLEIDAHSGHFFKPGDPFWAAGGGAEQLGNEMFEAAGVMFG
;
A
#
# COMPACT_ATOMS: atom_id res chain seq x y z
N MET A 1 -14.20 9.64 -24.67
CA MET A 1 -13.00 10.14 -23.99
C MET A 1 -11.98 9.02 -24.01
N ALA A 2 -10.87 9.21 -24.71
CA ALA A 2 -9.81 8.22 -24.79
C ALA A 2 -9.01 8.26 -23.48
N VAL A 3 -8.76 7.10 -22.89
CA VAL A 3 -7.81 6.96 -21.78
C VAL A 3 -6.41 7.15 -22.37
N ASP A 4 -5.71 8.20 -21.94
CA ASP A 4 -4.32 8.41 -22.32
C ASP A 4 -3.47 7.27 -21.75
N ALA A 5 -2.63 6.68 -22.60
CA ALA A 5 -1.75 5.59 -22.20
C ALA A 5 -0.76 6.10 -21.14
N ALA A 6 -0.63 5.38 -20.02
CA ALA A 6 0.40 5.65 -19.02
C ALA A 6 1.78 5.66 -19.70
N GLY A 7 2.50 6.79 -19.59
CA GLY A 7 3.86 6.91 -20.14
C GLY A 7 4.79 5.88 -19.49
N ALA A 8 5.61 5.21 -20.30
CA ALA A 8 6.61 4.27 -19.81
C ALA A 8 7.91 5.01 -19.46
N VAL A 9 8.58 4.58 -18.39
CA VAL A 9 9.93 5.07 -18.07
C VAL A 9 10.92 4.47 -19.06
N GLU A 10 11.47 5.29 -19.94
CA GLU A 10 12.45 4.84 -20.94
C GLU A 10 13.85 4.67 -20.37
N SER A 11 14.26 5.53 -19.44
CA SER A 11 15.57 5.46 -18.80
C SER A 11 15.58 6.14 -17.44
N VAL A 12 16.46 5.69 -16.55
CA VAL A 12 16.70 6.29 -15.23
C VAL A 12 18.19 6.55 -15.09
N THR A 13 18.56 7.80 -14.84
CA THR A 13 19.96 8.19 -14.62
C THR A 13 20.11 8.84 -13.25
N LYS A 14 20.97 8.28 -12.40
CA LYS A 14 21.29 8.85 -11.09
C LYS A 14 22.27 10.03 -11.26
N ARG A 15 21.88 11.24 -10.85
CA ARG A 15 22.81 12.38 -10.75
C ARG A 15 23.62 12.31 -9.46
N ARG A 16 24.88 12.76 -9.51
CA ARG A 16 25.79 12.87 -8.36
C ARG A 16 26.13 14.33 -8.08
N GLY A 17 26.40 14.66 -6.82
CA GLY A 17 26.68 16.01 -6.35
C GLY A 17 25.44 16.70 -5.77
N PRO A 18 25.62 17.84 -5.07
CA PRO A 18 24.51 18.61 -4.52
C PRO A 18 23.68 19.22 -5.67
N VAL A 19 22.37 19.03 -5.61
CA VAL A 19 21.40 19.61 -6.54
C VAL A 19 20.40 20.39 -5.71
N GLN A 20 20.19 21.67 -6.03
CA GLN A 20 19.11 22.44 -5.43
C GLN A 20 17.78 21.85 -5.91
N VAL A 21 16.94 21.47 -4.96
CA VAL A 21 15.58 20.98 -5.21
C VAL A 21 14.57 21.91 -4.58
N PHE A 22 13.35 21.90 -5.11
CA PHE A 22 12.21 22.67 -4.61
C PHE A 22 11.06 21.71 -4.31
N ASN A 23 10.29 22.02 -3.27
CA ASN A 23 9.04 21.35 -2.96
C ASN A 23 7.98 22.43 -2.69
N PHE A 24 6.71 22.09 -2.90
CA PHE A 24 5.58 22.92 -2.51
C PHE A 24 4.71 22.12 -1.57
N GLU A 25 4.15 22.76 -0.56
CA GLU A 25 3.10 22.15 0.26
C GLU A 25 1.74 22.33 -0.41
N VAL A 26 1.12 21.22 -0.82
CA VAL A 26 -0.23 21.18 -1.38
C VAL A 26 -1.15 20.63 -0.29
N GLU A 27 -2.23 21.35 0.00
CA GLU A 27 -3.26 20.93 0.94
C GLU A 27 -4.13 19.82 0.33
N GLY A 28 -4.60 18.88 1.16
CA GLY A 28 -5.44 17.77 0.72
C GLY A 28 -4.63 16.52 0.36
N ASP A 29 -4.78 16.03 -0.87
CA ASP A 29 -4.26 14.73 -1.32
C ASP A 29 -2.73 14.69 -1.44
N HIS A 30 -2.05 15.83 -1.21
CA HIS A 30 -0.60 15.94 -1.21
C HIS A 30 0.07 15.48 -2.52
N THR A 31 -0.70 15.37 -3.61
CA THR A 31 -0.22 15.04 -4.95
C THR A 31 -0.35 16.22 -5.91
N TYR A 32 0.58 16.32 -6.87
CA TYR A 32 0.59 17.39 -7.86
C TYR A 32 1.29 16.96 -9.14
N PHE A 33 0.88 17.54 -10.27
CA PHE A 33 1.50 17.27 -11.57
C PHE A 33 2.76 18.11 -11.77
N VAL A 34 3.87 17.46 -12.10
CA VAL A 34 5.15 18.11 -12.42
C VAL A 34 5.59 17.86 -13.86
N GLY A 35 6.35 18.82 -14.38
CA GLY A 35 6.95 18.76 -15.70
C GLY A 35 5.95 18.88 -16.87
N ALA A 36 6.49 18.93 -18.08
CA ALA A 36 5.70 19.00 -19.30
C ALA A 36 4.85 17.71 -19.51
N SER A 37 5.39 16.57 -19.08
CA SER A 37 4.71 15.27 -19.17
C SER A 37 3.62 15.05 -18.12
N LYS A 38 3.35 16.04 -17.25
CA LYS A 38 2.32 15.96 -16.19
C LYS A 38 2.43 14.66 -15.39
N VAL A 39 3.61 14.41 -14.83
CA VAL A 39 3.81 13.27 -13.92
C VAL A 39 3.19 13.62 -12.58
N LEU A 40 2.27 12.79 -12.08
CA LEU A 40 1.72 12.95 -10.74
C LEU A 40 2.78 12.55 -9.71
N VAL A 41 3.11 13.45 -8.79
CA VAL A 41 4.08 13.22 -7.71
C VAL A 41 3.47 13.57 -6.36
N HIS A 42 3.89 12.87 -5.30
CA HIS A 42 3.51 13.17 -3.93
C HIS A 42 4.52 14.13 -3.28
N ASN A 43 4.04 15.11 -2.53
CA ASN A 43 4.85 16.15 -1.89
C ASN A 43 5.25 15.83 -0.44
N ALA A 44 4.60 14.85 0.16
CA ALA A 44 4.73 14.51 1.57
C ALA A 44 4.91 12.99 1.75
N CYS A 45 6.15 12.56 1.97
CA CYS A 45 6.44 11.24 2.50
C CYS A 45 6.40 11.30 4.03
N ARG A 46 5.21 11.17 4.60
CA ARG A 46 5.08 10.93 6.04
C ARG A 46 5.28 9.43 6.31
N ILE A 47 5.92 9.13 7.44
CA ILE A 47 6.22 7.77 7.87
C ILE A 47 5.61 7.57 9.26
N TRP A 48 4.82 6.52 9.44
CA TRP A 48 4.15 6.18 10.69
C TRP A 48 4.81 4.97 11.34
N PRO A 49 5.25 5.08 12.62
CA PRO A 49 5.86 3.97 13.33
C PRO A 49 4.81 2.93 13.73
N ASN A 50 5.26 1.70 13.96
CA ASN A 50 4.46 0.70 14.66
C ASN A 50 4.28 1.14 16.13
N ASN A 51 3.05 1.46 16.53
CA ASN A 51 2.75 1.94 17.89
C ASN A 51 2.60 0.78 18.89
N MET A 52 2.67 -0.48 18.43
CA MET A 52 2.54 -1.69 19.25
C MET A 52 3.73 -2.64 19.02
N ALA A 53 4.96 -2.13 19.16
CA ALA A 53 6.18 -2.91 18.94
C ALA A 53 6.36 -4.08 19.94
N VAL A 54 5.71 -4.03 21.10
CA VAL A 54 5.85 -5.05 22.16
C VAL A 54 5.31 -6.42 21.73
N THR A 55 4.27 -6.46 20.89
CA THR A 55 3.68 -7.72 20.41
C THR A 55 4.30 -8.20 19.10
N LEU A 56 5.27 -7.48 18.55
CA LEU A 56 5.80 -7.73 17.21
C LEU A 56 6.42 -9.13 17.06
N GLU A 57 7.15 -9.60 18.06
CA GLU A 57 7.81 -10.91 17.99
C GLU A 57 6.79 -12.05 17.84
N GLU A 58 5.70 -12.01 18.61
CA GLU A 58 4.61 -12.99 18.55
C GLU A 58 3.85 -12.92 17.22
N GLU A 59 3.65 -11.70 16.70
CA GLU A 59 3.00 -11.47 15.41
C GLU A 59 3.81 -12.06 14.24
N LEU A 60 5.13 -11.83 14.24
CA LEU A 60 6.03 -12.36 13.23
C LEU A 60 6.16 -13.89 13.34
N ALA A 61 6.29 -14.43 14.56
CA ALA A 61 6.32 -15.88 14.78
C ALA A 61 5.02 -16.56 14.32
N THR A 62 3.87 -15.90 14.52
CA THR A 62 2.59 -16.39 14.02
C THR A 62 2.55 -16.41 12.50
N ALA A 63 3.00 -15.34 11.83
CA ALA A 63 3.07 -15.29 10.38
C ALA A 63 4.03 -16.34 9.80
N GLU A 64 5.18 -16.57 10.44
CA GLU A 64 6.14 -17.61 10.05
C GLU A 64 5.52 -19.01 10.20
N ARG A 65 4.90 -19.31 11.35
CA ARG A 65 4.21 -20.58 11.60
C ARG A 65 3.10 -20.86 10.60
N LEU A 66 2.41 -19.82 10.14
CA LEU A 66 1.35 -19.91 9.13
C LEU A 66 1.90 -19.91 7.70
N GLY A 67 3.21 -19.84 7.50
CA GLY A 67 3.87 -19.92 6.20
C GLY A 67 3.61 -18.71 5.31
N ILE A 68 3.44 -17.53 5.90
CA ILE A 68 3.03 -16.33 5.16
C ILE A 68 4.14 -15.81 4.28
N ARG A 69 3.77 -15.54 3.02
CA ARG A 69 4.60 -14.88 2.02
C ARG A 69 3.90 -13.59 1.61
N LEU A 70 4.57 -12.48 1.81
CA LEU A 70 4.09 -11.18 1.37
C LEU A 70 4.04 -11.16 -0.16
N ALA A 71 2.98 -10.59 -0.72
CA ALA A 71 2.78 -10.47 -2.15
C ALA A 71 2.69 -9.00 -2.56
N LYS A 72 3.07 -8.70 -3.81
CA LYS A 72 2.74 -7.41 -4.43
C LYS A 72 1.34 -7.48 -5.04
N PRO A 73 0.50 -6.43 -4.92
CA PRO A 73 -0.74 -6.31 -5.69
C PRO A 73 -0.52 -6.54 -7.19
N GLY A 74 -1.51 -7.12 -7.87
CA GLY A 74 -1.53 -7.31 -9.33
C GLY A 74 -0.65 -8.43 -9.94
N PHE A 75 0.28 -9.03 -9.18
CA PHE A 75 1.09 -10.14 -9.69
C PHE A 75 0.49 -11.54 -9.40
N ARG A 76 1.01 -12.58 -10.08
CA ARG A 76 0.58 -13.99 -9.91
C ARG A 76 0.60 -14.46 -8.45
N GLU A 77 1.38 -13.82 -7.58
CA GLU A 77 1.39 -14.12 -6.13
C GLU A 77 0.04 -13.82 -5.43
N LEU A 78 -0.78 -12.89 -5.93
CA LEU A 78 -2.15 -12.69 -5.42
C LEU A 78 -3.00 -13.95 -5.52
N GLY A 79 -2.74 -14.79 -6.52
CA GLY A 79 -3.43 -16.06 -6.67
C GLY A 79 -3.25 -16.96 -5.44
N GLN A 80 -2.15 -16.84 -4.71
CA GLN A 80 -1.92 -17.60 -3.48
C GLN A 80 -2.72 -17.03 -2.30
N VAL A 81 -2.81 -15.69 -2.20
CA VAL A 81 -3.65 -14.98 -1.22
C VAL A 81 -5.14 -15.27 -1.45
N HIS A 82 -5.57 -15.38 -2.71
CA HIS A 82 -6.97 -15.58 -3.09
C HIS A 82 -7.44 -17.05 -3.03
N ARG A 83 -6.53 -18.04 -3.06
CA ARG A 83 -6.88 -19.48 -3.08
C ARG A 83 -7.64 -19.98 -1.84
N HIS A 84 -7.84 -19.15 -0.80
CA HIS A 84 -8.49 -19.52 0.46
C HIS A 84 -9.87 -18.87 0.75
N GLY A 85 -10.60 -18.40 -0.28
CA GLY A 85 -12.04 -18.16 -0.18
C GLY A 85 -12.54 -16.94 -0.94
N ARG A 86 -13.78 -17.03 -1.44
CA ARG A 86 -14.36 -16.19 -2.49
C ARG A 86 -14.58 -14.70 -2.17
N ARG A 87 -14.34 -14.18 -0.97
CA ARG A 87 -14.55 -12.75 -0.58
C ARG A 87 -13.80 -12.30 0.69
N LYS A 88 -12.54 -12.71 0.90
CA LYS A 88 -11.83 -12.34 2.15
C LYS A 88 -11.05 -11.02 2.01
N LYS A 89 -11.15 -10.17 3.05
CA LYS A 89 -10.32 -8.97 3.19
C LYS A 89 -8.84 -9.35 3.25
N ILE A 90 -8.01 -8.49 2.69
CA ILE A 90 -6.56 -8.49 2.78
C ILE A 90 -6.11 -7.32 3.66
N LYS A 91 -4.91 -7.43 4.23
CA LYS A 91 -4.19 -6.29 4.80
C LYS A 91 -3.15 -5.83 3.80
N TRP A 92 -2.94 -4.52 3.71
CA TRP A 92 -1.97 -3.91 2.81
C TRP A 92 -1.14 -2.86 3.55
N ALA A 93 0.08 -2.61 3.04
CA ALA A 93 0.93 -1.53 3.50
C ALA A 93 1.79 -0.99 2.35
N VAL A 94 2.00 0.32 2.35
CA VAL A 94 2.99 1.00 1.51
C VAL A 94 4.25 1.19 2.35
N LEU A 95 5.32 0.52 1.96
CA LEU A 95 6.61 0.52 2.65
C LEU A 95 7.35 1.84 2.45
N GLN A 96 8.41 2.06 3.24
CA GLN A 96 9.21 3.29 3.16
C GLN A 96 9.83 3.55 1.79
N ASP A 97 10.13 2.49 1.03
CA ASP A 97 10.66 2.57 -0.33
C ASP A 97 9.58 2.77 -1.41
N GLY A 98 8.33 2.96 -1.01
CA GLY A 98 7.18 3.15 -1.91
C GLY A 98 6.63 1.86 -2.49
N GLN A 99 7.11 0.67 -2.07
CA GLN A 99 6.51 -0.59 -2.51
C GLN A 99 5.21 -0.87 -1.74
N ILE A 100 4.17 -1.31 -2.44
CA ILE A 100 2.97 -1.84 -1.80
C ILE A 100 3.07 -3.37 -1.67
N VAL A 101 2.76 -3.84 -0.46
CA VAL A 101 2.71 -5.27 -0.11
C VAL A 101 1.36 -5.61 0.50
N ILE A 102 0.95 -6.86 0.32
CA ILE A 102 -0.32 -7.38 0.83
C ILE A 102 -0.14 -8.75 1.46
N MET A 103 -1.10 -9.10 2.33
CA MET A 103 -1.26 -10.42 2.89
C MET A 103 -2.74 -10.71 3.19
N PRO A 104 -3.15 -11.98 3.35
CA PRO A 104 -4.50 -12.29 3.84
C PRO A 104 -4.76 -11.62 5.19
N LYS A 105 -5.98 -11.18 5.49
CA LYS A 105 -6.34 -10.81 6.86
C LYS A 105 -6.34 -12.04 7.79
N MET A 106 -6.84 -13.17 7.30
CA MET A 106 -7.06 -14.39 8.07
C MET A 106 -6.45 -15.61 7.37
N VAL A 107 -5.90 -16.53 8.15
CA VAL A 107 -5.48 -17.86 7.72
C VAL A 107 -6.12 -18.88 8.67
N GLY A 108 -7.12 -19.62 8.17
CA GLY A 108 -7.96 -20.44 9.06
C GLY A 108 -8.76 -19.56 10.02
N LYS A 109 -8.46 -19.65 11.32
CA LYS A 109 -9.06 -18.86 12.41
C LYS A 109 -8.15 -17.76 12.95
N ASP A 110 -6.87 -17.76 12.55
CA ASP A 110 -5.86 -16.81 13.02
C ASP A 110 -5.88 -15.54 12.17
N GLU A 111 -5.90 -14.37 12.82
CA GLU A 111 -5.74 -13.07 12.16
C GLU A 111 -4.27 -12.67 12.11
N LEU A 112 -3.82 -12.11 10.98
CA LEU A 112 -2.47 -11.58 10.83
C LEU A 112 -2.43 -10.09 11.16
N SER A 113 -1.44 -9.64 11.93
CA SER A 113 -1.30 -8.23 12.33
C SER A 113 -0.63 -7.36 11.26
N HIS A 114 -1.03 -6.09 11.11
CA HIS A 114 -0.47 -5.18 10.10
C HIS A 114 1.07 -5.07 10.10
N PRO A 115 1.78 -5.05 11.25
CA PRO A 115 3.24 -4.95 11.26
C PRO A 115 3.96 -6.10 10.54
N VAL A 116 3.31 -7.25 10.36
CA VAL A 116 3.86 -8.37 9.59
C VAL A 116 4.22 -7.94 8.16
N LEU A 117 3.46 -7.02 7.56
CA LEU A 117 3.69 -6.51 6.21
C LEU A 117 5.03 -5.80 6.04
N SER A 118 5.56 -5.17 7.11
CA SER A 118 6.80 -4.40 7.09
C SER A 118 7.90 -5.00 7.98
N GLY A 119 7.66 -6.16 8.60
CA GLY A 119 8.55 -6.70 9.63
C GLY A 119 8.64 -5.80 10.87
N GLY A 120 7.60 -5.01 11.15
CA GLY A 120 7.58 -4.03 12.23
C GLY A 120 8.19 -2.67 11.90
N ALA A 121 8.81 -2.52 10.72
CA ALA A 121 9.31 -1.22 10.29
C ALA A 121 8.17 -0.20 10.10
N PRO A 122 8.44 1.11 10.26
CA PRO A 122 7.46 2.14 9.95
C PRO A 122 6.99 2.10 8.47
N VAL A 123 5.77 2.56 8.21
CA VAL A 123 5.15 2.52 6.87
C VAL A 123 4.69 3.90 6.43
N GLN A 124 4.50 4.10 5.12
CA GLN A 124 3.88 5.33 4.59
C GLN A 124 2.36 5.28 4.71
N ALA A 125 1.75 4.11 4.54
CA ALA A 125 0.33 3.88 4.77
C ALA A 125 0.07 2.39 5.00
N ALA A 126 -1.06 2.06 5.60
CA ALA A 126 -1.54 0.70 5.76
C ALA A 126 -3.06 0.68 5.83
N GLY A 127 -3.66 -0.49 5.68
CA GLY A 127 -5.11 -0.59 5.74
C GLY A 127 -5.62 -1.98 5.45
N GLU A 128 -6.92 -2.08 5.24
CA GLU A 128 -7.55 -3.28 4.71
C GLU A 128 -8.12 -3.00 3.31
N ALA A 129 -8.23 -4.06 2.52
CA ALA A 129 -8.88 -3.98 1.22
C ALA A 129 -9.64 -5.28 0.93
N GLN A 130 -10.66 -5.17 0.10
CA GLN A 130 -11.29 -6.33 -0.52
C GLN A 130 -10.98 -6.32 -2.01
N ILE A 131 -10.51 -7.46 -2.50
CA ILE A 131 -10.16 -7.64 -3.91
C ILE A 131 -10.89 -8.86 -4.47
N ALA A 132 -11.29 -8.77 -5.74
CA ALA A 132 -11.86 -9.86 -6.52
C ALA A 132 -11.05 -10.04 -7.80
N GLY A 133 -10.82 -11.27 -8.23
CA GLY A 133 -10.07 -11.49 -9.46
C GLY A 133 -9.54 -12.91 -9.62
N GLY A 134 -9.06 -13.20 -10.82
CA GLY A 134 -8.55 -14.49 -11.23
C GLY A 134 -7.96 -14.43 -12.63
N GLY A 135 -7.09 -15.37 -12.99
CA GLY A 135 -6.50 -15.42 -14.33
C GLY A 135 -5.55 -14.25 -14.67
N GLY A 136 -5.02 -13.54 -13.67
CA GLY A 136 -4.10 -12.42 -13.85
C GLY A 136 -4.77 -11.04 -13.91
N GLN A 137 -6.10 -10.96 -13.70
CA GLN A 137 -6.81 -9.69 -13.54
C GLN A 137 -7.44 -9.61 -12.16
N TYR A 138 -7.23 -8.47 -11.50
CA TYR A 138 -7.74 -8.20 -10.16
C TYR A 138 -8.41 -6.83 -10.13
N PHE A 139 -9.51 -6.78 -9.39
CA PHE A 139 -10.33 -5.61 -9.15
C PHE A 139 -10.41 -5.36 -7.64
N ARG A 140 -10.20 -4.11 -7.25
CA ARG A 140 -10.46 -3.64 -5.89
C ARG A 140 -11.96 -3.39 -5.74
N LEU A 141 -12.57 -3.97 -4.71
CA LEU A 141 -13.96 -3.74 -4.35
C LEU A 141 -14.09 -2.67 -3.27
N GLU A 142 -13.20 -2.74 -2.27
CA GLU A 142 -13.17 -1.82 -1.13
C GLU A 142 -11.73 -1.61 -0.69
N ILE A 143 -11.43 -0.44 -0.15
CA ILE A 143 -10.19 -0.13 0.54
C ILE A 143 -10.49 0.85 1.66
N ASP A 144 -9.80 0.67 2.77
CA ASP A 144 -9.82 1.58 3.90
C ASP A 144 -8.41 1.78 4.43
N ALA A 145 -8.23 2.80 5.26
CA ALA A 145 -7.00 3.06 6.01
C ALA A 145 -7.01 2.40 7.41
N HIS A 146 -7.73 1.31 7.62
CA HIS A 146 -7.87 0.72 8.95
C HIS A 146 -6.62 -0.09 9.35
N SER A 147 -5.90 0.37 10.38
CA SER A 147 -4.77 -0.37 10.97
C SER A 147 -4.68 -0.20 12.48
N GLY A 148 -4.84 -1.27 13.26
CA GLY A 148 -4.72 -1.19 14.73
C GLY A 148 -3.33 -0.77 15.24
N HIS A 149 -2.28 -0.97 14.44
CA HIS A 149 -0.89 -0.77 14.85
C HIS A 149 -0.29 0.55 14.39
N PHE A 150 -0.68 1.03 13.21
CA PHE A 150 -0.13 2.25 12.61
C PHE A 150 -1.07 3.46 12.72
N PHE A 151 -2.37 3.22 12.91
CA PHE A 151 -3.35 4.28 13.08
C PHE A 151 -3.02 5.17 14.27
N LYS A 152 -3.16 6.47 14.06
CA LYS A 152 -3.13 7.48 15.12
C LYS A 152 -4.53 8.09 15.26
N PRO A 153 -5.22 7.87 16.39
CA PRO A 153 -6.54 8.47 16.61
C PRO A 153 -6.51 9.99 16.42
N GLY A 154 -7.43 10.49 15.58
CA GLY A 154 -7.57 11.92 15.28
C GLY A 154 -6.61 12.46 14.22
N ASP A 155 -5.74 11.64 13.62
CA ASP A 155 -4.89 12.05 12.50
C ASP A 155 -5.73 12.12 11.20
N PRO A 156 -5.89 13.30 10.57
CA PRO A 156 -6.67 13.44 9.34
C PRO A 156 -6.15 12.59 8.18
N PHE A 157 -4.86 12.24 8.18
CA PHE A 157 -4.29 11.36 7.17
C PHE A 157 -4.95 9.97 7.18
N TRP A 158 -5.41 9.52 8.34
CA TRP A 158 -6.02 8.21 8.55
C TRP A 158 -7.55 8.25 8.67
N ALA A 159 -8.16 9.42 8.48
CA ALA A 159 -9.60 9.51 8.34
C ALA A 159 -10.07 8.77 7.08
N ALA A 160 -11.34 8.33 7.05
CA ALA A 160 -11.93 7.72 5.85
C ALA A 160 -11.83 8.70 4.66
N GLY A 161 -11.34 8.21 3.53
CA GLY A 161 -11.04 9.03 2.35
C GLY A 161 -9.85 9.98 2.50
N GLY A 162 -9.10 9.92 3.60
CA GLY A 162 -7.88 10.70 3.83
C GLY A 162 -6.66 10.16 3.08
N GLY A 163 -5.50 10.79 3.29
CA GLY A 163 -4.28 10.53 2.53
C GLY A 163 -3.76 9.08 2.59
N ALA A 164 -3.97 8.35 3.68
CA ALA A 164 -3.58 6.93 3.76
C ALA A 164 -4.38 6.08 2.76
N GLU A 165 -5.70 6.27 2.74
CA GLU A 165 -6.60 5.54 1.86
C GLU A 165 -6.34 5.91 0.40
N GLN A 166 -6.15 7.20 0.11
CA GLN A 166 -5.81 7.69 -1.23
C GLN A 166 -4.48 7.12 -1.74
N LEU A 167 -3.42 7.16 -0.92
CA LEU A 167 -2.14 6.56 -1.27
C LEU A 167 -2.28 5.05 -1.50
N GLY A 168 -3.07 4.37 -0.67
CA GLY A 168 -3.46 2.98 -0.92
C GLY A 168 -4.09 2.82 -2.30
N ASN A 169 -5.08 3.66 -2.64
CA ASN A 169 -5.76 3.61 -3.92
C ASN A 169 -4.80 3.72 -5.12
N GLU A 170 -3.94 4.73 -5.10
CA GLU A 170 -2.93 5.00 -6.12
C GLU A 170 -1.96 3.83 -6.29
N MET A 171 -1.49 3.26 -5.18
CA MET A 171 -0.53 2.17 -5.21
C MET A 171 -1.12 0.84 -5.68
N PHE A 172 -2.39 0.57 -5.40
CA PHE A 172 -3.10 -0.57 -5.99
C PHE A 172 -3.26 -0.41 -7.50
N GLU A 173 -3.60 0.79 -7.97
CA GLU A 173 -3.74 1.09 -9.40
C GLU A 173 -2.39 1.02 -10.14
N ALA A 174 -1.34 1.59 -9.57
CA ALA A 174 0.03 1.50 -10.09
C ALA A 174 0.53 0.05 -10.18
N ALA A 175 0.03 -0.83 -9.30
CA ALA A 175 0.31 -2.26 -9.32
C ALA A 175 -0.59 -3.05 -10.28
N GLY A 176 -1.49 -2.39 -11.04
CA GLY A 176 -2.34 -3.02 -12.04
C GLY A 176 -3.64 -3.63 -11.51
N VAL A 177 -4.06 -3.28 -10.29
CA VAL A 177 -5.38 -3.64 -9.74
C VAL A 177 -6.37 -2.55 -10.11
N MET A 178 -7.36 -2.88 -10.93
CA MET A 178 -8.34 -1.89 -11.43
C MET A 178 -9.45 -1.61 -10.41
N PHE A 179 -10.09 -0.45 -10.53
CA PHE A 179 -11.32 -0.17 -9.79
C PHE A 179 -12.52 -0.87 -10.46
N GLY A 180 -13.39 -1.46 -9.64
CA GLY A 180 -14.62 -2.14 -10.09
C GLY A 180 -15.86 -1.25 -10.05
#